data_AF-A0A100WPC5-F1
#
_entry.id   AF-A0A100WPC5-F1
#
_cell.length_a   1.000
_cell.length_b   1.000
_cell.length_c   1.000
_cell.angle_alpha   90.00
_cell.angle_beta   90.00
_cell.angle_gamma   90.00
#
_symmetry.space_group_name_H-M   'P 1'
#
loop_
_entity.id
_entity.type
_entity.pdbx_description
1 polymer ?
#
loop_
_entity_poly.entity_id
_entity_poly.type
_entity_poly.pdbx_seq_one_letter_code
_entity_poly.pdbx_strand_id
1 'polypeptide(L)' 'MLAFSRVLVALVTAMAGVFASLFVGTGVSHAGLDNELSLVDGQDRTLTVQQWDTFLNGVFPLDR' A
#
# COMPACT_ATOMS: atom_id res chain seq x y z
N MET A 1 27.95 -23.08 -27.57
CA MET A 1 28.28 -22.44 -26.27
C MET A 1 27.67 -21.04 -26.14
N LEU A 2 27.80 -20.15 -27.14
CA LEU A 2 27.23 -18.79 -27.09
C LEU A 2 25.69 -18.72 -26.99
N ALA A 3 24.97 -19.64 -27.65
CA ALA A 3 23.49 -19.68 -27.58
C ALA A 3 22.98 -19.98 -26.16
N PHE A 4 23.56 -20.97 -25.48
CA PHE A 4 23.21 -21.31 -24.10
C PHE A 4 23.51 -20.18 -23.12
N SER A 5 24.64 -19.48 -23.31
CA SER A 5 24.98 -18.30 -22.51
C SER A 5 23.95 -17.18 -22.69
N ARG A 6 23.51 -16.91 -23.93
CA ARG A 6 22.45 -15.92 -24.22
C ARG A 6 21.11 -16.28 -23.58
N VAL A 7 20.72 -17.55 -23.64
CA VAL A 7 19.47 -18.04 -23.03
C VAL A 7 19.52 -17.91 -21.50
N LEU A 8 20.65 -18.27 -20.89
CA LEU A 8 20.83 -18.13 -19.44
C LEU A 8 20.75 -16.67 -19.00
N VAL A 9 21.42 -15.77 -19.72
CA VAL A 9 21.38 -14.33 -19.43
C VAL A 9 19.94 -13.80 -19.57
N ALA A 10 19.21 -14.18 -20.62
CA ALA A 10 17.82 -13.77 -20.81
C ALA A 10 16.89 -14.27 -19.68
N LEU A 11 17.10 -15.50 -19.19
CA LEU A 11 16.35 -16.04 -18.07
C LEU A 11 16.63 -15.26 -16.78
N VAL A 12 17.90 -14.97 -16.49
CA VAL A 12 18.31 -14.23 -15.29
C VAL A 12 17.77 -12.80 -15.33
N THR A 13 17.84 -12.12 -16.47
CA THR A 13 17.32 -10.74 -16.58
C THR A 13 15.79 -10.70 -16.51
N ALA A 14 15.10 -11.67 -17.11
CA ALA A 14 13.64 -11.76 -16.98
C ALA A 14 13.23 -12.00 -15.52
N MET A 15 13.91 -12.90 -14.80
CA MET A 15 13.64 -13.14 -13.39
C MET A 15 13.96 -11.93 -12.52
N ALA A 16 15.12 -11.30 -12.73
CA ALA A 16 15.49 -10.08 -12.02
C ALA A 16 14.47 -8.95 -12.25
N GLY A 17 13.95 -8.80 -13.48
CA GLY A 17 12.91 -7.83 -13.80
C GLY A 17 11.59 -8.10 -13.09
N VAL A 18 11.18 -9.37 -12.97
CA VAL A 18 9.97 -9.78 -12.23
C VAL A 18 10.11 -9.53 -10.73
N PHE A 19 11.26 -9.85 -10.14
CA PHE A 19 11.50 -9.55 -8.73
C PHE A 19 11.55 -8.04 -8.49
N ALA A 20 12.26 -7.29 -9.33
CA ALA A 20 12.33 -5.83 -9.21
C ALA A 20 10.94 -5.19 -9.32
N SER A 21 10.09 -5.64 -10.24
CA SER A 21 8.73 -5.07 -10.38
C SER A 21 7.82 -5.41 -9.20
N LEU A 22 7.98 -6.57 -8.57
CA LEU A 22 7.21 -6.95 -7.39
C LEU A 22 7.51 -6.07 -6.16
N PHE A 23 8.79 -5.70 -5.98
CA PHE A 23 9.22 -4.91 -4.81
C PHE A 23 9.26 -3.40 -5.05
N VAL A 24 9.39 -2.94 -6.30
CA VAL A 24 9.45 -1.50 -6.65
C VAL A 24 8.09 -0.98 -7.17
N GLY A 25 7.17 -1.86 -7.56
CA GLY A 25 5.96 -1.51 -8.31
C GLY A 25 4.70 -1.17 -7.49
N THR A 26 4.73 -1.19 -6.16
CA THR A 26 3.52 -0.97 -5.34
C THR A 26 3.59 0.31 -4.53
N GLY A 27 3.91 1.43 -5.20
CA GLY A 27 3.54 2.77 -4.73
C GLY A 27 2.04 3.01 -4.93
N VAL A 28 1.19 2.13 -4.41
CA VAL A 28 -0.26 2.40 -4.37
C VAL A 28 -0.44 3.47 -3.30
N SER A 29 -1.09 4.58 -3.65
CA SER A 29 -1.55 5.55 -2.64
C SER A 29 -2.43 4.79 -1.66
N HIS A 30 -1.94 4.57 -0.45
CA HIS A 30 -2.74 4.04 0.64
C HIS A 30 -3.19 5.21 1.49
N ALA A 31 -4.40 5.08 2.02
CA ALA A 31 -4.82 5.98 3.07
C ALA A 31 -3.87 5.84 4.27
N GLY A 32 -3.56 6.94 4.95
CA GLY A 32 -2.90 6.93 6.25
C GLY A 32 -3.93 6.69 7.35
N LEU A 33 -3.59 5.83 8.32
CA LEU A 33 -4.39 5.65 9.53
C LEU A 33 -4.21 6.87 10.43
N ASP A 34 -5.28 7.62 10.69
CA ASP A 34 -5.25 8.80 11.56
C ASP A 34 -5.34 8.42 13.03
N ASN A 35 -6.26 7.51 13.37
CA ASN A 35 -6.50 7.04 14.73
C ASN A 35 -7.32 5.75 14.71
N GLU A 36 -7.26 5.01 15.82
CA GLU A 36 -8.01 3.79 16.03
C GLU A 36 -8.40 3.62 17.50
N LEU A 37 -9.48 2.88 17.74
CA LEU A 37 -9.89 2.47 19.07
C LEU A 37 -10.39 1.03 19.02
N SER A 38 -9.99 0.24 20.01
CA SER A 38 -10.48 -1.12 20.21
C SER A 38 -11.22 -1.25 21.54
N LEU A 39 -12.31 -2.02 21.53
CA LEU A 39 -13.15 -2.29 22.68
C LEU A 39 -13.54 -3.77 22.69
N VAL A 40 -13.47 -4.42 23.85
CA VAL A 40 -14.08 -5.73 24.06
C VAL A 40 -15.56 -5.53 24.39
N ASP A 41 -16.46 -6.08 23.58
CA ASP A 41 -17.90 -5.95 23.77
C ASP A 41 -18.48 -6.97 24.77
N GLY A 42 -19.78 -6.90 25.03
CA GLY A 42 -20.46 -7.80 25.97
C GLY A 42 -20.59 -9.25 25.52
N GLN A 43 -20.09 -9.61 24.33
CA GLN A 43 -20.04 -10.97 23.80
C GLN A 43 -18.59 -11.46 23.64
N ASP A 44 -17.64 -10.83 24.34
CA ASP A 44 -16.21 -11.14 24.31
C ASP A 44 -15.58 -10.96 22.91
N ARG A 45 -16.13 -10.09 22.05
CA ARG A 45 -15.55 -9.77 20.75
C ARG A 45 -14.69 -8.50 20.85
N THR A 46 -13.51 -8.51 20.22
CA THR A 46 -12.73 -7.29 20.02
C THR A 46 -13.27 -6.53 18.82
N LEU A 47 -13.91 -5.40 19.07
CA LEU A 47 -14.36 -4.46 18.05
C LEU A 47 -13.30 -3.38 17.86
N THR A 48 -12.98 -3.06 16.60
CA THR A 48 -12.01 -2.01 16.27
C THR A 48 -12.66 -1.02 15.32
N VAL A 49 -12.52 0.27 15.62
CA VAL A 49 -12.92 1.39 14.77
C VAL A 49 -11.68 2.17 14.38
N GLN A 50 -11.64 2.67 13.14
CA GLN A 50 -10.49 3.37 12.58
C GLN A 50 -10.93 4.59 11.78
N GLN A 51 -10.08 5.60 11.76
CA GLN A 51 -10.21 6.80 10.94
C GLN A 51 -9.01 6.89 10.00
N TRP A 52 -9.26 7.28 8.75
CA TRP A 52 -8.26 7.32 7.69
C TRP A 52 -8.38 8.61 6.88
N ASP A 53 -7.24 9.20 6.47
CA ASP A 53 -7.13 10.36 5.57
C ASP A 53 -8.04 11.56 5.88
N THR A 54 -8.21 11.89 7.15
CA THR A 54 -9.12 12.99 7.54
C THR A 54 -8.48 14.33 7.30
N PHE A 55 -9.00 15.05 6.31
CA PHE A 55 -8.63 16.43 6.03
C PHE A 55 -9.83 17.36 6.22
N LEU A 56 -9.69 18.33 7.12
CA LEU A 56 -10.68 19.38 7.34
C LEU A 56 -10.22 20.67 6.64
N ASN A 57 -10.90 21.04 5.56
CA ASN A 57 -10.57 22.22 4.78
C ASN A 57 -11.33 23.47 5.29
N GLY A 58 -10.62 24.37 5.95
CA GLY A 58 -11.16 25.68 6.32
C GLY A 58 -11.32 26.58 5.09
N VAL A 59 -12.52 27.10 4.87
CA VAL A 59 -12.81 28.04 3.77
C VAL A 59 -13.33 29.35 4.32
N PHE A 60 -13.16 30.43 3.55
CA PHE A 60 -13.77 31.70 3.89
C PHE A 60 -15.30 31.57 3.87
N PRO A 61 -16.01 32.14 4.86
CA PRO A 61 -17.47 32.19 4.83
C PRO A 61 -17.96 32.89 3.56
N LEU A 62 -18.96 32.30 2.88
CA LEU A 62 -19.50 32.79 1.61
C LEU A 62 -20.56 33.89 1.80
N ASP A 63 -21.05 34.05 3.02
CA ASP A 63 -22.17 34.91 3.41
C ASP A 63 -21.79 36.37 3.73
N ARG A 64 -20.59 36.80 3.35
CA ARG A 64 -20.04 38.14 3.61
C ARG A 64 -19.35 38.71 2.37
#